data_AF-A0A150R1H9-F1
#
_entry.id   AF-A0A150R1H9-F1
#
_cell.length_a   1.000
_cell.length_b   1.000
_cell.length_c   1.000
_cell.angle_alpha   90.00
_cell.angle_beta   90.00
_cell.angle_gamma   90.00
#
_symmetry.space_group_name_H-M   'P 1'
#
loop_
_entity.id
_entity.type
_entity.pdbx_description
1 polymer ?
#
loop_
_entity_poly.entity_id
_entity_poly.type
_entity_poly.pdbx_seq_one_letter_code
_entity_poly.pdbx_strand_id
1 'polypeptide(L)'
;MPQHTDEEQWRAALEAAHEFATKEPERWKASWNELNDVMGTLFGVLNLMPAFAAPRYLARGNPDVRPTPEQLLGLFDKYISLLDYWKRTTTNIQDHEFLRTEEATRRLRALLETWEWSLEAPAPIVQVARDWLAAYGAREPAEGWDQWLGPEEDERPGPKG
;
A
#
# COMPACT_ATOMS: atom_id res chain seq x y z
N MET A 1 -7.58 24.56 -19.88
CA MET A 1 -6.59 25.21 -19.01
C MET A 1 -7.16 25.28 -17.60
N PRO A 2 -6.70 24.49 -16.62
CA PRO A 2 -7.09 24.67 -15.23
C PRO A 2 -5.84 24.92 -14.37
N GLN A 3 -5.35 26.15 -14.20
CA GLN A 3 -4.10 26.40 -13.43
C GLN A 3 -4.03 27.80 -12.77
N HIS A 4 -4.98 28.16 -11.91
CA HIS A 4 -4.77 29.32 -11.02
C HIS A 4 -5.41 29.17 -9.64
N THR A 5 -6.53 28.43 -9.53
CA THR A 5 -7.21 28.18 -8.25
C THR A 5 -6.48 27.19 -7.34
N ASP A 6 -5.69 26.26 -7.89
CA ASP A 6 -5.06 25.20 -7.08
C ASP A 6 -3.82 25.68 -6.32
N GLU A 7 -3.08 26.65 -6.85
CA GLU A 7 -1.83 27.13 -6.21
C GLU A 7 -2.12 28.02 -5.00
N GLU A 8 -3.13 28.89 -5.08
CA GLU A 8 -3.53 29.78 -3.98
C GLU A 8 -4.18 28.97 -2.84
N GLN A 9 -5.01 27.98 -3.17
CA GLN A 9 -5.58 27.05 -2.20
C GLN A 9 -4.50 26.19 -1.54
N TRP A 10 -3.51 25.73 -2.30
CA TRP A 10 -2.39 24.98 -1.76
C TRP A 10 -1.53 25.81 -0.80
N ARG A 11 -1.23 27.07 -1.15
CA ARG A 11 -0.51 27.99 -0.25
C ARG A 11 -1.28 28.27 1.03
N ALA A 12 -2.58 28.55 0.93
CA ALA A 12 -3.43 28.78 2.10
C ALA A 12 -3.49 27.54 3.03
N ALA A 13 -3.54 26.33 2.45
CA ALA A 13 -3.48 25.09 3.22
C ALA A 13 -2.13 24.91 3.94
N LEU A 14 -1.02 25.24 3.29
CA LEU A 14 0.32 25.19 3.89
C LEU A 14 0.47 26.19 5.04
N GLU A 15 -0.03 27.42 4.87
CA GLU A 15 -0.02 28.44 5.92
C GLU A 15 -0.87 28.01 7.13
N ALA A 16 -2.07 27.48 6.90
CA ALA A 16 -2.93 26.97 7.95
C ALA A 16 -2.31 25.77 8.69
N ALA A 17 -1.66 24.85 7.96
CA ALA A 17 -0.94 23.73 8.55
C ALA A 17 0.26 24.20 9.39
N HIS A 18 1.01 25.20 8.92
CA HIS A 18 2.10 25.81 9.66
C HIS A 18 1.60 26.46 10.95
N GLU A 19 0.54 27.28 10.87
CA GLU A 19 -0.06 27.94 12.03
C GLU A 19 -0.58 26.92 13.06
N PHE A 20 -1.23 25.85 12.62
CA PHE A 20 -1.69 24.77 13.48
C PHE A 20 -0.52 24.02 14.15
N ALA A 21 0.53 23.71 13.39
CA ALA A 21 1.74 23.07 13.91
C ALA A 21 2.45 23.93 14.97
N THR A 22 2.44 25.26 14.81
CA THR A 22 3.01 26.18 15.79
C THR A 22 2.16 26.32 17.05
N LYS A 23 0.82 26.37 16.92
CA LYS A 23 -0.09 26.57 18.05
C LYS A 23 -0.32 25.30 18.88
N GLU A 24 -0.35 24.14 18.23
CA GLU A 24 -0.71 22.87 18.87
C GLU A 24 0.29 21.75 18.53
N PRO A 25 1.58 21.88 18.90
CA PRO A 25 2.65 21.01 18.43
C PRO A 25 2.44 19.53 18.76
N GLU A 26 1.88 19.22 19.93
CA GLU A 26 1.59 17.83 20.33
C GLU A 26 0.44 17.21 19.53
N ARG A 27 -0.62 17.98 19.23
CA ARG A 27 -1.73 17.49 18.39
C ARG A 27 -1.32 17.37 16.94
N TRP A 28 -0.50 18.29 16.44
CA TRP A 28 0.12 18.19 15.12
C TRP A 28 0.97 16.93 15.01
N LYS A 29 1.85 16.68 15.98
CA LYS A 29 2.68 15.47 16.03
C LYS A 29 1.84 14.20 16.08
N ALA A 30 0.79 14.17 16.87
CA ALA A 30 -0.15 13.04 16.92
C ALA A 30 -0.82 12.80 15.56
N SER A 31 -1.35 13.87 14.93
CA SER A 31 -1.99 13.80 13.61
C SER A 31 -1.02 13.36 12.52
N TRP A 32 0.22 13.83 12.57
CA TRP A 32 1.27 13.44 11.64
C TRP A 32 1.67 11.96 11.79
N ASN A 33 1.75 11.47 13.03
CA ASN A 33 2.02 10.06 13.29
C ASN A 33 0.88 9.18 12.78
N GLU A 34 -0.37 9.59 12.99
CA GLU A 34 -1.55 8.87 12.47
C GLU A 34 -1.54 8.83 10.94
N LEU A 35 -1.29 9.97 10.28
CA LEU A 35 -1.18 10.03 8.82
C LEU A 35 -0.07 9.11 8.30
N ASN A 36 1.11 9.12 8.92
CA ASN A 36 2.20 8.24 8.54
C ASN A 36 1.88 6.76 8.76
N ASP A 37 1.14 6.41 9.80
CA ASP A 37 0.72 5.01 10.04
C ASP A 37 -0.28 4.54 8.97
N VAL A 38 -1.23 5.40 8.59
CA VAL A 38 -2.17 5.13 7.49
C VAL A 38 -1.40 4.94 6.18
N MET A 39 -0.56 5.91 5.80
CA MET A 39 0.19 5.86 4.54
C MET A 39 1.18 4.69 4.53
N GLY A 40 1.86 4.43 5.65
CA GLY A 40 2.76 3.29 5.80
C GLY A 40 2.04 1.95 5.64
N THR A 41 0.82 1.83 6.17
CA THR A 41 -0.02 0.64 5.98
C THR A 41 -0.40 0.45 4.51
N LEU A 42 -0.83 1.53 3.82
CA LEU A 42 -1.21 1.46 2.41
C LEU A 42 -0.04 1.09 1.51
N PHE A 43 1.09 1.80 1.62
CA PHE A 43 2.27 1.51 0.83
C PHE A 43 2.89 0.15 1.17
N GLY A 44 2.82 -0.27 2.43
CA GLY A 44 3.24 -1.60 2.86
C GLY A 44 2.49 -2.70 2.10
N VAL A 45 1.15 -2.62 2.07
CA VAL A 45 0.32 -3.58 1.31
C VAL A 45 0.58 -3.46 -0.19
N LEU A 46 0.58 -2.25 -0.76
CA LEU A 46 0.80 -2.02 -2.18
C LEU A 46 2.15 -2.57 -2.68
N ASN A 47 3.20 -2.52 -1.86
CA ASN A 47 4.50 -3.06 -2.22
C ASN A 47 4.57 -4.59 -2.06
N LEU A 48 3.80 -5.17 -1.15
CA LEU A 48 3.77 -6.63 -0.94
C LEU A 48 2.95 -7.37 -2.00
N MET A 49 1.87 -6.78 -2.50
CA MET A 49 0.97 -7.51 -3.41
C MET A 49 1.67 -7.94 -4.72
N PRO A 50 2.45 -7.08 -5.40
CA PRO A 50 3.22 -7.50 -6.56
C PRO A 50 4.28 -8.55 -6.23
N ALA A 51 4.89 -8.49 -5.03
CA ALA A 51 5.83 -9.50 -4.57
C ALA A 51 5.15 -10.88 -4.48
N PHE A 52 3.99 -10.99 -3.83
CA PHE A 52 3.25 -12.27 -3.78
C PHE A 52 2.70 -12.70 -5.13
N ALA A 53 2.26 -11.77 -5.97
CA ALA A 53 1.69 -12.09 -7.27
C ALA A 53 2.71 -12.63 -8.26
N ALA A 54 4.00 -12.25 -8.12
CA ALA A 54 5.09 -12.64 -8.99
C ALA A 54 6.17 -13.47 -8.27
N PRO A 55 6.09 -14.81 -8.34
CA PRO A 55 7.00 -15.70 -7.62
C PRO A 55 8.48 -15.43 -7.92
N ARG A 56 8.83 -15.11 -9.17
CA ARG A 56 10.23 -14.82 -9.57
C ARG A 56 10.74 -13.51 -8.98
N TYR A 57 9.87 -12.52 -8.82
CA TYR A 57 10.22 -11.26 -8.18
C TYR A 57 10.43 -11.46 -6.67
N LEU A 58 9.53 -12.18 -5.99
CA LEU A 58 9.70 -12.52 -4.57
C LEU A 58 10.98 -13.31 -4.31
N ALA A 59 11.30 -14.28 -5.17
CA ALA A 59 12.51 -15.09 -5.06
C ALA A 59 13.83 -14.27 -5.16
N ARG A 60 13.80 -13.06 -5.74
CA ARG A 60 14.96 -12.14 -5.77
C ARG A 60 15.11 -11.32 -4.49
N GLY A 61 14.14 -11.37 -3.59
CA GLY A 61 14.16 -10.62 -2.34
C GLY A 61 15.36 -10.95 -1.47
N ASN A 62 15.86 -9.97 -0.72
CA ASN A 62 16.94 -10.20 0.22
C ASN A 62 16.43 -11.06 1.40
N PRO A 63 16.97 -12.27 1.63
CA PRO A 63 16.57 -13.11 2.76
C PRO A 63 16.82 -12.48 4.13
N ASP A 64 17.69 -11.47 4.25
CA ASP A 64 18.00 -10.81 5.52
C ASP A 64 16.99 -9.70 5.87
N VAL A 65 16.14 -9.29 4.93
CA VAL A 65 15.14 -8.21 5.09
C VAL A 65 13.72 -8.80 5.14
N ARG A 66 13.59 -10.06 5.56
CA ARG A 66 12.30 -10.75 5.65
C ARG A 66 11.47 -10.18 6.81
N PRO A 67 10.22 -9.76 6.57
CA PRO A 67 9.32 -9.40 7.65
C PRO A 67 9.01 -10.63 8.50
N THR A 68 8.84 -10.45 9.80
CA THR A 68 8.35 -11.53 10.67
C THR A 68 6.88 -11.82 10.38
N PRO A 69 6.37 -13.03 10.67
CA PRO A 69 4.94 -13.34 10.55
C PRO A 69 4.06 -12.33 11.28
N GLU A 70 4.46 -11.88 12.47
CA GLU A 70 3.73 -10.88 13.26
C GLU A 70 3.68 -9.51 12.55
N GLN A 71 4.76 -9.11 11.89
CA GLN A 71 4.80 -7.85 11.13
C GLN A 71 3.86 -7.90 9.93
N LEU A 72 3.82 -9.02 9.20
CA LEU A 72 2.90 -9.22 8.09
C LEU A 72 1.45 -9.22 8.58
N LEU A 73 1.13 -10.04 9.57
CA LEU A 73 -0.22 -10.13 10.11
C LEU A 73 -0.68 -8.78 10.65
N GLY A 74 0.18 -8.07 11.38
CA GLY A 74 -0.10 -6.73 11.90
C GLY A 74 -0.37 -5.71 10.79
N LEU A 75 0.36 -5.78 9.67
CA LEU A 75 0.10 -4.93 8.51
C LEU A 75 -1.29 -5.19 7.90
N PHE A 76 -1.68 -6.45 7.72
CA PHE A 76 -3.01 -6.78 7.18
C PHE A 76 -4.13 -6.47 8.16
N ASP A 77 -3.94 -6.65 9.47
CA ASP A 77 -4.93 -6.28 10.49
C ASP A 77 -5.15 -4.75 10.53
N LYS A 78 -4.08 -3.96 10.41
CA LYS A 78 -4.18 -2.51 10.24
C LYS A 78 -4.92 -2.14 8.97
N TYR A 79 -4.57 -2.77 7.83
CA TYR A 79 -5.21 -2.47 6.57
C TYR A 79 -6.71 -2.83 6.58
N ILE A 80 -7.09 -3.97 7.14
CA ILE A 80 -8.50 -4.35 7.36
C ILE A 80 -9.21 -3.30 8.20
N SER A 81 -8.58 -2.81 9.26
CA SER A 81 -9.15 -1.75 10.12
C SER A 81 -9.37 -0.44 9.35
N LEU A 82 -8.47 -0.08 8.43
CA LEU A 82 -8.64 1.07 7.54
C LEU A 82 -9.79 0.87 6.56
N LEU A 83 -9.92 -0.32 5.96
CA LEU A 83 -11.04 -0.65 5.09
C LEU A 83 -12.37 -0.52 5.84
N ASP A 84 -12.45 -1.05 7.07
CA ASP A 84 -13.64 -0.96 7.91
C ASP A 84 -13.95 0.49 8.31
N TYR A 85 -12.94 1.32 8.57
CA TYR A 85 -13.11 2.75 8.77
C TYR A 85 -13.68 3.45 7.53
N TRP A 86 -13.06 3.26 6.37
CA TRP A 86 -13.50 3.89 5.13
C TRP A 86 -14.89 3.48 4.70
N LYS A 87 -15.29 2.21 4.88
CA LYS A 87 -16.67 1.77 4.65
C LYS A 87 -17.70 2.54 5.47
N ARG A 88 -17.34 2.94 6.70
CA ARG A 88 -18.24 3.69 7.59
C ARG A 88 -18.30 5.18 7.26
N THR A 89 -17.23 5.73 6.68
CA THR A 89 -17.09 7.18 6.45
C THR A 89 -17.28 7.59 5.00
N THR A 90 -17.16 6.66 4.05
CA THR A 90 -17.33 6.92 2.62
C THR A 90 -18.77 6.67 2.19
N THR A 91 -19.33 7.60 1.42
CA THR A 91 -20.69 7.53 0.89
C THR A 91 -20.80 6.76 -0.44
N ASN A 92 -19.69 6.54 -1.16
CA ASN A 92 -19.66 5.72 -2.37
C ASN A 92 -18.52 4.68 -2.35
N ILE A 93 -18.88 3.44 -2.02
CA ILE A 93 -17.94 2.31 -1.93
C ILE A 93 -17.35 1.96 -3.30
N GLN A 94 -18.08 2.18 -4.40
CA GLN A 94 -17.67 1.78 -5.75
C GLN A 94 -16.53 2.64 -6.31
N ASP A 95 -16.37 3.87 -5.82
CA ASP A 95 -15.34 4.81 -6.28
C ASP A 95 -14.02 4.65 -5.51
N HIS A 96 -13.98 3.86 -4.44
CA HIS A 96 -12.80 3.71 -3.60
C HIS A 96 -12.08 2.40 -3.94
N GLU A 97 -11.02 2.47 -4.76
CA GLU A 97 -10.27 1.31 -5.26
C GLU A 97 -9.80 0.35 -4.16
N PHE A 98 -9.39 0.88 -3.00
CA PHE A 98 -9.00 0.06 -1.85
C PHE A 98 -10.17 -0.74 -1.25
N LEU A 99 -11.40 -0.23 -1.28
CA LEU A 99 -12.54 -0.96 -0.72
C LEU A 99 -12.89 -2.21 -1.52
N ARG A 100 -12.55 -2.24 -2.82
CA ARG A 100 -12.73 -3.42 -3.68
C ARG A 100 -11.81 -4.58 -3.30
N THR A 101 -10.70 -4.31 -2.60
CA THR A 101 -9.69 -5.31 -2.25
C THR A 101 -10.01 -6.08 -0.96
N GLU A 102 -11.08 -5.74 -0.26
CA GLU A 102 -11.35 -6.24 1.09
C GLU A 102 -11.46 -7.77 1.17
N GLU A 103 -12.21 -8.39 0.26
CA GLU A 103 -12.38 -9.84 0.28
C GLU A 103 -11.03 -10.55 0.09
N ALA A 104 -10.25 -10.11 -0.90
CA ALA A 104 -8.92 -10.64 -1.16
C ALA A 104 -7.98 -10.41 0.04
N THR A 105 -8.07 -9.24 0.69
CA THR A 105 -7.28 -8.90 1.89
C THR A 105 -7.57 -9.86 3.05
N ARG A 106 -8.85 -10.12 3.34
CA ARG A 106 -9.25 -11.03 4.43
C ARG A 106 -8.83 -12.46 4.13
N ARG A 107 -8.99 -12.92 2.87
CA ARG A 107 -8.53 -14.23 2.42
C ARG A 107 -7.00 -14.35 2.54
N LEU A 108 -6.27 -13.32 2.15
CA LEU A 108 -4.81 -13.33 2.22
C LEU A 108 -4.34 -13.40 3.66
N ARG A 109 -4.90 -12.59 4.56
CA ARG A 109 -4.58 -12.70 6.00
C ARG A 109 -4.75 -14.14 6.47
N ALA A 110 -5.90 -14.76 6.25
CA ALA A 110 -6.15 -16.12 6.73
C ALA A 110 -5.09 -17.13 6.22
N LEU A 111 -4.61 -16.97 5.00
CA LEU A 111 -3.51 -17.78 4.47
C LEU A 111 -2.18 -17.50 5.19
N LEU A 112 -1.86 -16.22 5.41
CA LEU A 112 -0.63 -15.78 6.12
C LEU A 112 -0.56 -16.28 7.56
N GLU A 113 -1.70 -16.49 8.23
CA GLU A 113 -1.74 -17.01 9.60
C GLU A 113 -1.13 -18.42 9.73
N THR A 114 -1.26 -19.22 8.67
CA THR A 114 -0.77 -20.60 8.63
C THR A 114 0.53 -20.78 7.84
N TRP A 115 0.99 -19.72 7.17
CA TRP A 115 2.14 -19.80 6.30
C TRP A 115 3.43 -19.43 7.05
N GLU A 116 4.37 -20.36 7.08
CA GLU A 116 5.75 -20.05 7.47
C GLU A 116 6.42 -19.25 6.35
N TRP A 117 6.67 -17.98 6.62
CA TRP A 117 7.20 -17.04 5.63
C TRP A 117 8.45 -17.56 4.90
N SER A 118 8.41 -17.49 3.57
CA SER A 118 9.53 -17.82 2.69
C SER A 118 9.54 -16.92 1.45
N LEU A 119 10.61 -16.97 0.67
CA LEU A 119 10.68 -16.31 -0.65
C LEU A 119 9.96 -17.10 -1.75
N GLU A 120 9.25 -18.17 -1.37
CA GLU A 120 8.48 -19.03 -2.26
C GLU A 120 7.03 -19.07 -1.77
N ALA A 121 6.22 -18.12 -2.23
CA ALA A 121 4.82 -18.04 -1.84
C ALA A 121 4.03 -19.25 -2.40
N PRO A 122 3.24 -19.95 -1.57
CA PRO A 122 2.31 -20.98 -2.01
C PRO A 122 1.31 -20.46 -3.06
N ALA A 123 0.90 -21.33 -3.99
CA ALA A 123 -0.04 -20.98 -5.06
C ALA A 123 -1.33 -20.27 -4.59
N PRO A 124 -1.97 -20.64 -3.45
CA PRO A 124 -3.12 -19.90 -2.94
C PRO A 124 -2.81 -18.44 -2.61
N ILE A 125 -1.63 -18.14 -2.06
CA ILE A 125 -1.19 -16.78 -1.75
C ILE A 125 -0.94 -15.99 -3.03
N VAL A 126 -0.27 -16.61 -4.01
CA VAL A 126 -0.03 -16.01 -5.34
C VAL A 126 -1.35 -15.63 -6.01
N GLN A 127 -2.33 -16.55 -6.03
CA GLN A 127 -3.62 -16.29 -6.66
C GLN A 127 -4.39 -15.17 -5.95
N VAL A 128 -4.45 -15.19 -4.61
CA VAL A 128 -5.15 -14.14 -3.86
C VAL A 128 -4.48 -12.77 -4.05
N ALA A 129 -3.15 -12.71 -4.15
CA ALA A 129 -2.45 -11.46 -4.44
C ALA A 129 -2.77 -10.92 -5.84
N ARG A 130 -2.90 -11.80 -6.86
CA ARG A 130 -3.36 -11.41 -8.20
C ARG A 130 -4.80 -10.92 -8.19
N ASP A 131 -5.69 -11.62 -7.48
CA ASP A 131 -7.09 -11.21 -7.30
C ASP A 131 -7.16 -9.83 -6.62
N TRP A 132 -6.32 -9.60 -5.61
CA TRP A 132 -6.20 -8.31 -4.93
C TRP A 132 -5.79 -7.20 -5.88
N LEU A 133 -4.75 -7.41 -6.69
CA LEU A 133 -4.24 -6.44 -7.66
C LEU A 133 -5.28 -6.12 -8.73
N ALA A 134 -5.99 -7.13 -9.23
CA ALA A 134 -7.08 -6.94 -10.17
C ALA A 134 -8.24 -6.12 -9.56
N ALA A 135 -8.62 -6.40 -8.31
CA ALA A 135 -9.66 -5.65 -7.62
C ALA A 135 -9.26 -4.19 -7.32
N TYR A 136 -7.99 -3.98 -6.99
CA TYR A 136 -7.41 -2.64 -6.85
C TYR A 136 -7.48 -1.88 -8.19
N GLY A 137 -7.30 -2.59 -9.31
CA GLY A 137 -7.32 -2.03 -10.66
C GLY A 137 -5.94 -1.98 -11.31
N ALA A 138 -4.94 -2.64 -10.70
CA ALA A 138 -3.63 -2.83 -11.31
C ALA A 138 -3.76 -3.78 -12.51
N ARG A 139 -3.12 -3.41 -13.61
CA ARG A 139 -3.05 -4.26 -14.80
C ARG A 139 -1.96 -5.31 -14.61
N GLU A 140 -2.20 -6.48 -15.17
CA GLU A 140 -1.16 -7.49 -15.30
C GLU A 140 -0.02 -6.94 -16.19
N PRO A 141 1.26 -7.20 -15.85
CA PRO A 141 2.41 -6.90 -16.70
C PRO A 141 2.29 -7.56 -18.08
N ALA A 142 2.90 -6.97 -19.11
CA ALA A 142 2.78 -7.47 -20.48
C ALA A 142 3.37 -8.88 -20.65
N GLU A 143 4.42 -9.18 -19.90
CA GLU A 143 5.07 -10.49 -19.80
C GLU A 143 4.32 -11.49 -18.90
N GLY A 144 3.30 -11.03 -18.18
CA GLY A 144 2.57 -11.79 -17.17
C GLY A 144 3.28 -11.87 -15.82
N TRP A 145 2.51 -12.09 -14.76
CA TRP A 145 3.04 -12.13 -13.38
C TRP A 145 4.11 -13.21 -13.16
N ASP A 146 4.06 -14.32 -13.89
CA ASP A 146 5.02 -15.42 -13.76
C ASP A 146 6.39 -15.08 -14.35
N GLN A 147 6.47 -14.13 -15.29
CA GLN A 147 7.73 -13.70 -15.91
C GLN A 147 8.22 -12.36 -15.37
N TRP A 148 7.35 -11.57 -14.75
CA TRP A 148 7.67 -10.26 -14.21
C TRP A 148 8.76 -10.34 -13.13
N LEU A 149 9.80 -9.51 -13.29
CA LEU A 149 10.97 -9.47 -12.41
C LEU A 149 11.00 -8.24 -11.48
N GLY A 150 9.93 -7.46 -11.44
CA GLY A 150 9.86 -6.16 -10.77
C GLY A 150 9.87 -5.00 -11.77
N PRO A 151 9.68 -3.76 -11.28
CA PRO A 151 9.83 -2.57 -12.12
C PRO A 151 11.27 -2.50 -12.67
N GLU A 152 11.42 -2.05 -13.92
CA GLU A 152 12.73 -1.77 -14.50
C GLU A 152 13.41 -0.65 -13.67
N GLU A 153 14.70 -0.82 -13.33
CA GLU A 153 15.44 0.15 -12.51
C GLU A 153 15.71 1.48 -13.25
N ASP A 154 15.48 1.52 -14.56
CA ASP A 154 15.76 2.65 -15.45
C ASP A 154 14.63 3.69 -15.45
N GLU A 155 14.47 4.42 -14.34
CA GLU A 155 13.89 5.78 -14.36
C GLU A 155 14.14 6.60 -13.08
N ARG A 156 15.24 6.34 -12.35
CA ARG A 156 15.77 7.37 -11.45
C ARG A 156 16.56 8.36 -12.30
N PRO A 157 16.15 9.65 -12.44
CA PRO A 157 17.04 10.64 -13.01
C PRO A 157 18.28 10.67 -12.13
N GLY A 158 19.41 10.21 -12.68
CA GLY A 158 20.71 10.34 -12.04
C GLY A 158 20.97 11.80 -11.68
N PRO A 159 21.79 12.07 -10.64
CA PRO A 159 22.12 13.44 -10.29
C PRO A 159 22.69 14.13 -11.52
N LYS A 160 22.07 15.23 -11.93
CA LYS A 160 22.66 16.12 -12.94
C LYS A 160 24.01 16.56 -12.38
N GLY A 161 25.09 16.08 -13.00
CA GLY A 161 26.44 16.58 -12.78
C GLY A 161 26.60 18.02 -13.22
#